data_AF-A0A645FDG2-F1
#
_entry.id   AF-A0A645FDG2-F1
#
_cell.length_a   1.000
_cell.length_b   1.000
_cell.length_c   1.000
_cell.angle_alpha   90.00
_cell.angle_beta   90.00
_cell.angle_gamma   90.00
#
_symmetry.space_group_name_H-M   'P 1'
#
loop_
_entity.id
_entity.type
_entity.pdbx_description
1 polymer ?
#
loop_
_entity_poly.entity_id
_entity_poly.type
_entity_poly.pdbx_seq_one_letter_code
_entity_poly.pdbx_strand_id
1 'polypeptide(L)' 'MQSGIIFGFTGQVDEIVRRMKAELNANARVVATGGLANLIAQESNTIDVVEHFLTLEGLRILYERNS' A
#
# COMPACT_ATOMS: atom_id res chain seq x y z
N MET A 1 1.36 -16.99 17.82
CA MET A 1 1.79 -15.58 17.84
C MET A 1 1.86 -14.96 16.45
N GLN A 2 2.49 -15.61 15.46
CA GLN A 2 2.67 -15.03 14.12
C GLN A 2 1.37 -14.63 13.39
N SER A 3 0.30 -15.42 13.51
CA SER A 3 -1.00 -15.10 12.93
C SER A 3 -1.58 -13.77 13.44
N GLY A 4 -1.43 -13.47 14.74
CA GLY A 4 -1.91 -12.21 15.32
C GLY A 4 -1.19 -10.98 14.78
N ILE A 5 0.10 -11.11 14.43
CA ILE A 5 0.88 -10.02 13.81
C ILE A 5 0.38 -9.77 12.38
N ILE A 6 0.22 -10.83 11.58
CA ILE A 6 -0.22 -10.70 10.18
C ILE A 6 -1.64 -10.16 10.10
N PHE A 7 -2.61 -10.78 10.79
CA PHE A 7 -4.00 -10.33 10.76
C PHE A 7 -4.20 -8.98 11.46
N GLY A 8 -3.46 -8.72 12.55
CA GLY A 8 -3.51 -7.43 13.24
C GLY A 8 -3.01 -6.29 12.36
N PHE A 9 -1.88 -6.47 11.67
CA PHE A 9 -1.33 -5.46 10.78
C PHE A 9 -2.20 -5.26 9.53
N THR A 10 -2.71 -6.36 8.95
CA THR A 10 -3.64 -6.30 7.82
C THR A 10 -4.92 -5.57 8.18
N GLY A 11 -5.54 -5.89 9.31
CA GLY A 11 -6.74 -5.20 9.79
C GLY A 11 -6.49 -3.71 10.09
N GLN A 12 -5.31 -3.37 10.61
CA GLN A 12 -4.90 -1.98 10.80
C GLN A 12 -4.80 -1.24 9.46
N VAL A 13 -4.15 -1.81 8.46
CA VAL A 13 -4.03 -1.24 7.12
C VAL A 13 -5.41 -1.02 6.51
N ASP A 14 -6.26 -2.05 6.51
CA ASP A 14 -7.59 -2.00 5.91
C ASP A 14 -8.48 -0.93 6.55
N GLU A 15 -8.49 -0.82 7.89
CA GLU A 15 -9.33 0.17 8.56
C GLU A 15 -8.85 1.61 8.32
N ILE A 16 -7.54 1.84 8.31
CA ILE A 16 -6.97 3.16 8.01
C ILE A 16 -7.32 3.56 6.57
N VAL A 17 -7.06 2.69 5.60
CA VAL A 17 -7.36 2.95 4.19
C VAL A 17 -8.86 3.21 3.97
N ARG A 18 -9.73 2.43 4.61
CA ARG A 18 -11.19 2.63 4.54
C ARG A 18 -11.61 4.00 5.07
N ARG A 19 -11.04 4.45 6.19
CA ARG A 19 -11.30 5.79 6.75
C ARG A 19 -10.80 6.89 5.83
N MET A 20 -9.60 6.74 5.26
CA MET A 20 -9.06 7.70 4.30
C MET A 20 -9.97 7.82 3.06
N LYS A 21 -10.41 6.70 2.47
CA LYS A 21 -11.35 6.71 1.34
C LYS A 21 -12.67 7.41 1.67
N ALA A 22 -13.19 7.19 2.87
CA ALA A 22 -14.42 7.84 3.34
C ALA A 22 -14.24 9.36 3.49
N GLU A 23 -13.12 9.81 4.05
CA GLU A 23 -12.81 11.24 4.21
C GLU A 23 -12.59 11.94 2.86
N LEU A 24 -11.90 11.28 1.92
CA LEU A 24 -11.73 11.76 0.55
C LEU A 24 -13.03 11.79 -0.25
N ASN A 25 -14.09 11.13 0.22
CA ASN A 25 -15.33 10.87 -0.52
C ASN A 25 -15.07 10.31 -1.92
N ALA A 26 -14.07 9.42 -2.03
CA ALA A 26 -13.61 8.87 -3.30
C ALA A 26 -13.11 7.44 -3.13
N ASN A 27 -13.33 6.60 -4.14
CA ASN A 27 -12.70 5.28 -4.19
C ASN A 27 -11.28 5.41 -4.77
N ALA A 28 -10.36 5.94 -3.98
CA ALA A 28 -8.97 6.07 -4.36
C ALA A 28 -8.33 4.69 -4.62
N ARG A 29 -7.50 4.59 -5.65
CA ARG A 29 -6.70 3.39 -5.91
C ARG A 29 -5.59 3.29 -4.87
N VAL A 30 -5.44 2.10 -4.28
CA VAL A 30 -4.50 1.81 -3.19
C VAL A 30 -3.35 1.00 -3.75
N VAL A 31 -2.16 1.61 -3.75
CA VAL A 31 -0.91 1.00 -4.21
C VAL A 31 -0.02 0.73 -3.00
N ALA A 32 0.40 -0.51 -2.81
CA ALA A 32 1.34 -0.89 -1.76
C ALA A 32 2.75 -1.12 -2.34
N THR A 33 3.79 -0.86 -1.55
CA THR A 33 5.19 -1.14 -1.90
C THR A 33 5.98 -1.52 -0.64
N GLY A 34 7.24 -1.94 -0.81
CA GLY A 34 8.11 -2.39 0.27
C GLY A 34 8.10 -3.91 0.49
N GLY A 35 9.08 -4.41 1.26
CA GLY A 35 9.40 -5.84 1.32
C GLY A 35 8.30 -6.75 1.86
N LEU A 36 7.40 -6.24 2.72
CA LEU A 36 6.29 -7.00 3.30
C LEU A 36 4.96 -6.79 2.57
N ALA A 37 4.90 -5.94 1.54
CA ALA A 37 3.66 -5.56 0.89
C ALA A 37 2.91 -6.74 0.29
N ASN A 38 3.61 -7.69 -0.34
CA ASN A 38 2.98 -8.90 -0.88
C ASN A 38 2.29 -9.74 0.20
N LEU A 39 2.92 -9.87 1.37
CA LEU A 39 2.39 -10.67 2.46
C LEU A 39 1.11 -10.04 3.03
N ILE A 40 1.10 -8.71 3.18
CA ILE A 40 -0.10 -8.00 3.66
C ILE A 40 -1.19 -7.98 2.58
N ALA A 41 -0.83 -7.79 1.32
CA ALA A 41 -1.78 -7.73 0.21
C ALA A 41 -2.53 -9.06 -0.01
N GLN A 42 -1.96 -10.20 0.37
CA GLN A 42 -2.64 -11.50 0.31
C GLN A 42 -3.85 -11.59 1.25
N GLU A 43 -3.83 -10.87 2.37
CA GLU A 43 -4.87 -10.91 3.40
C GLU A 43 -5.72 -9.63 3.44
N SER A 44 -5.26 -8.54 2.80
CA SER A 44 -5.92 -7.24 2.77
C SER A 44 -7.06 -7.19 1.75
N ASN A 45 -8.15 -6.52 2.11
CA ASN A 45 -9.27 -6.26 1.20
C ASN A 45 -9.21 -4.87 0.55
N THR A 46 -8.25 -4.03 0.95
CA THR A 46 -8.20 -2.63 0.51
C THR A 46 -7.06 -2.32 -0.44
N ILE A 47 -6.02 -3.16 -0.52
CA ILE A 47 -4.90 -3.00 -1.46
C ILE A 47 -5.32 -3.46 -2.87
N ASP A 48 -5.20 -2.58 -3.86
CA ASP A 48 -5.56 -2.90 -5.25
C ASP A 48 -4.38 -3.49 -6.03
N VAL A 49 -3.15 -3.03 -5.75
CA VAL A 49 -1.94 -3.50 -6.44
C VAL A 49 -0.70 -3.33 -5.56
N VAL A 50 0.25 -4.26 -5.68
CA VAL A 50 1.60 -4.13 -5.13
C VAL A 50 2.55 -3.73 -6.25
N GLU A 51 3.30 -2.65 -6.06
CA GLU A 51 4.32 -2.17 -7.00
C GLU A 51 5.70 -2.13 -6.33
N HIS A 52 6.55 -3.10 -6.65
CA HIS A 52 7.84 -3.32 -5.98
C HIS A 52 8.87 -2.23 -6.27
N PHE A 53 8.77 -1.56 -7.41
CA PHE A 53 9.76 -0.58 -7.86
C PHE A 53 9.27 0.86 -7.74
N LEU A 54 8.16 1.10 -7.05
CA LEU A 54 7.51 2.41 -6.96
C LEU A 54 8.48 3.55 -6.61
N THR A 55 9.35 3.33 -5.61
CA THR A 55 10.37 4.32 -5.21
C THR A 55 11.45 4.52 -6.28
N LEU A 56 11.96 3.43 -6.90
CA LEU A 56 13.00 3.53 -7.91
C LEU A 56 12.50 4.22 -9.18
N GLU A 57 11.26 3.94 -9.56
CA GLU A 57 10.61 4.61 -10.69
C GLU A 57 10.43 6.11 -10.41
N GLY A 58 10.03 6.47 -9.18
CA GLY A 58 9.99 7.86 -8.74
C GLY A 58 11.35 8.55 -8.84
N LEU A 59 12.43 7.90 -8.38
CA LEU A 59 13.79 8.44 -8.47
C LEU A 59 14.25 8.62 -9.92
N ARG A 60 13.95 7.66 -10.81
CA ARG A 60 14.24 7.76 -12.25
C ARG A 60 13.55 8.98 -12.88
N ILE A 61 12.25 9.16 -12.61
CA ILE A 61 11.47 10.30 -13.13
C ILE A 61 12.05 11.62 -12.61
N LEU A 62 12.44 11.69 -11.33
CA LEU A 62 13.03 12.90 -10.77
C LEU A 62 14.39 13.22 -11.42
N TYR A 63 15.23 12.22 -11.66
CA TYR A 63 16.50 12.41 -12.35
C TYR A 63 16.30 12.94 -13.78
N GLU A 64 15.39 12.33 -14.55
CA GLU A 64 15.09 12.73 -15.93
C GLU A 64 14.49 14.15 -16.03
N ARG A 65 13.78 14.61 -15.00
CA ARG A 65 13.21 15.98 -14.97
C ARG A 65 14.23 17.06 -14.66
N ASN A 66 15.35 16.72 -14.03
CA ASN A 66 16.35 17.68 -13.54
C ASN A 66 17.69 17.58 -14.28
N SER A 67 17.75 16.78 -15.36
CA SER A 67 18.90 16.67 -16.26
C SER A 67 18.62 17.39 -17.57
#